data_AF-A0A803VDI1-F1
#
_entry.id   AF-A0A803VDI1-F1
#
_cell.length_a   1.000
_cell.length_b   1.000
_cell.length_c   1.000
_cell.angle_alpha   90.00
_cell.angle_beta   90.00
_cell.angle_gamma   90.00
#
_symmetry.space_group_name_H-M   'P 1'
#
loop_
_entity.id
_entity.type
_entity.pdbx_description
1 polymer ?
#
loop_
_entity_poly.entity_id
_entity_poly.type
_entity_poly.pdbx_seq_one_letter_code
_entity_poly.pdbx_strand_id
1 'polypeptide(L)'
;KALISFSLCTPGREVCYKRLGCFSDSPPWAGIPGRQLAGLPSSPDAVNTNFLLYTRENRVKYQVRKSTNPSTIKASNFRADRKTRFIIHGHLAGADLPWITSICRVGTAIA
;
A
#
# COMPACT_ATOMS: atom_id res chain seq x y z
N LYS A 1 -28.70 -7.40 -39.91
CA LYS A 1 -28.09 -6.22 -39.23
C LYS A 1 -26.98 -6.74 -38.32
N ALA A 2 -25.72 -6.70 -38.78
CA ALA A 2 -24.59 -7.07 -37.94
C ALA A 2 -24.37 -5.94 -36.92
N LEU A 3 -24.55 -6.22 -35.64
CA LEU A 3 -24.13 -5.32 -34.57
C LEU A 3 -22.61 -5.41 -34.49
N ILE A 4 -21.92 -4.53 -35.21
CA ILE A 4 -20.47 -4.36 -35.03
C ILE A 4 -20.30 -3.68 -33.68
N SER A 5 -20.05 -4.46 -32.63
CA SER A 5 -19.58 -3.93 -31.35
C SER A 5 -18.14 -3.49 -31.56
N PHE A 6 -17.95 -2.22 -31.91
CA PHE A 6 -16.64 -1.58 -31.82
C PHE A 6 -16.30 -1.43 -30.34
N SER A 7 -15.69 -2.46 -29.75
CA SER A 7 -14.88 -2.26 -28.54
C SER A 7 -13.70 -1.39 -28.97
N LEU A 8 -13.85 -0.07 -28.83
CA LEU A 8 -12.75 0.88 -28.94
C LEU A 8 -11.71 0.50 -27.90
N CYS A 9 -10.74 -0.33 -28.28
CA CYS A 9 -9.53 -0.58 -27.51
C CYS A 9 -8.67 0.68 -27.66
N THR A 10 -9.06 1.77 -26.99
CA THR A 10 -8.17 2.91 -26.82
C THR A 10 -6.97 2.42 -26.00
N PRO A 11 -5.72 2.64 -26.45
CA PRO A 11 -4.55 2.34 -25.64
C PRO A 11 -4.71 3.01 -24.27
N GLY A 12 -4.58 2.24 -23.20
CA GLY A 12 -4.68 2.81 -21.84
C GLY A 12 -3.55 3.80 -21.62
N ARG A 13 -3.77 4.74 -20.70
CA ARG A 13 -2.72 5.64 -20.23
C ARG A 13 -1.75 4.86 -19.35
N GLU A 14 -0.52 5.36 -19.22
CA GLU A 14 0.52 4.77 -18.38
C GLU A 14 1.24 5.86 -17.57
N VAL A 15 1.63 5.53 -16.33
CA VAL A 15 2.52 6.35 -15.50
C VAL A 15 3.62 5.49 -14.89
N CYS A 16 4.85 5.99 -14.87
CA CYS A 16 6.00 5.27 -14.34
C CYS A 16 6.61 5.96 -13.11
N TYR A 17 6.90 5.19 -12.07
CA TYR A 17 7.57 5.65 -10.86
C TYR A 17 8.91 4.93 -10.68
N LYS A 18 9.97 5.70 -10.47
CA LYS A 18 11.39 5.24 -10.50
C LYS A 18 11.69 3.90 -9.81
N ARG A 19 11.04 3.59 -8.69
CA ARG A 19 11.26 2.35 -7.92
C ARG A 19 10.15 1.31 -8.03
N LEU A 20 9.00 1.66 -8.62
CA LEU A 20 7.79 0.83 -8.63
C LEU A 20 7.40 0.35 -10.03
N GLY A 21 8.09 0.85 -11.08
CA GLY A 21 7.77 0.51 -12.46
C GLY A 21 6.59 1.34 -12.98
N CYS A 22 5.92 0.82 -14.01
CA CYS A 22 4.84 1.50 -14.72
C CYS A 22 3.48 0.88 -14.40
N PHE A 23 2.46 1.73 -14.37
CA PHE A 23 1.07 1.38 -14.09
C PHE A 23 0.22 1.86 -15.25
N SER A 24 -0.62 0.96 -15.78
CA SER A 24 -1.56 1.29 -16.85
C SER A 24 -2.99 1.19 -16.36
N ASP A 25 -3.89 1.98 -16.96
CA ASP A 25 -5.34 1.82 -16.79
C ASP A 25 -6.00 1.03 -17.94
N SER A 26 -5.21 0.38 -18.79
CA SER A 26 -5.74 -0.66 -19.70
C SER A 26 -6.38 -1.82 -18.94
N PRO A 27 -7.34 -2.55 -19.55
CA PRO A 27 -7.83 -3.81 -19.01
C PRO A 27 -6.67 -4.76 -18.63
N PRO A 28 -6.73 -5.45 -17.49
CA PRO A 28 -7.87 -5.61 -16.58
C PRO A 28 -7.95 -4.56 -15.45
N TRP A 29 -7.13 -3.50 -15.50
CA TRP A 29 -7.06 -2.50 -14.42
C TRP A 29 -8.24 -1.55 -14.42
N ALA A 30 -8.75 -1.18 -15.61
CA ALA A 30 -10.00 -0.44 -15.77
C ALA A 30 -10.70 -0.81 -17.10
N GLY A 31 -11.86 -0.18 -17.36
CA GLY A 31 -12.62 -0.35 -18.58
C GLY A 31 -13.34 -1.70 -18.70
N ILE A 32 -13.53 -2.42 -17.58
CA ILE A 32 -14.21 -3.73 -17.53
C ILE A 32 -15.38 -3.72 -16.53
N PRO A 33 -16.35 -4.64 -16.63
CA PRO A 33 -17.40 -4.78 -15.63
C PRO A 33 -16.83 -4.92 -14.20
N GLY A 34 -17.34 -4.12 -13.26
CA GLY A 34 -16.82 -4.05 -11.88
C GLY A 34 -15.64 -3.09 -11.68
N ARG A 35 -15.04 -2.56 -12.76
CA ARG A 35 -13.97 -1.54 -12.77
C ARG A 35 -14.14 -0.60 -13.98
N GLN A 36 -15.31 0.04 -14.10
CA GLN A 36 -15.64 0.81 -15.30
C GLN A 36 -14.83 2.11 -15.46
N LEU A 37 -14.43 2.73 -14.35
CA LEU A 37 -13.73 4.01 -14.37
C LEU A 37 -12.23 3.82 -14.61
N ALA A 38 -11.72 4.44 -15.67
CA ALA A 38 -10.29 4.54 -15.93
C ALA A 38 -9.62 5.46 -14.89
N GLY A 39 -8.52 5.00 -14.30
CA GLY A 39 -7.79 5.77 -13.30
C GLY A 39 -6.37 5.23 -13.15
N LEU A 40 -5.40 6.15 -13.15
CA LEU A 40 -4.02 5.83 -12.81
C LEU A 40 -3.80 6.06 -11.31
N PRO A 41 -2.89 5.30 -10.69
CA PRO A 41 -2.56 5.51 -9.28
C PRO A 41 -1.90 6.88 -9.07
N SER A 42 -2.23 7.55 -7.97
CA SER A 42 -1.55 8.75 -7.50
C SER A 42 -0.04 8.52 -7.32
N SER A 43 0.76 9.59 -7.39
CA SER A 43 2.21 9.48 -7.22
C SER A 43 2.60 8.94 -5.84
N PRO A 44 3.76 8.27 -5.68
CA PRO A 44 4.21 7.79 -4.38
C PRO A 44 4.31 8.89 -3.32
N ASP A 45 4.66 10.10 -3.72
CA ASP A 45 4.73 11.26 -2.84
C ASP A 45 3.34 11.73 -2.41
N ALA A 46 2.34 11.67 -3.30
CA ALA A 46 0.94 11.99 -2.98
C ALA A 46 0.28 10.91 -2.10
N VAL A 47 0.59 9.62 -2.32
CA VAL A 47 0.13 8.52 -1.45
C VAL A 47 0.83 8.58 -0.09
N ASN A 48 2.07 9.07 -0.04
CA ASN A 48 2.86 9.28 1.18
C ASN A 48 2.89 8.05 2.10
N THR A 49 3.24 6.88 1.54
CA THR A 49 3.31 5.64 2.32
C THR A 49 4.41 5.71 3.37
N ASN A 50 4.03 5.58 4.65
CA ASN A 50 4.95 5.58 5.78
C ASN A 50 4.97 4.20 6.44
N PHE A 51 6.17 3.70 6.77
CA PHE A 51 6.32 2.45 7.53
C PHE A 51 6.58 2.76 9.00
N LEU A 52 5.63 2.42 9.86
CA LEU A 52 5.69 2.67 11.29
C LEU A 52 6.08 1.37 12.02
N LEU A 53 7.31 1.30 12.52
CA LEU A 53 7.81 0.10 13.17
C LEU A 53 7.55 0.12 14.68
N TYR A 54 6.80 -0.87 15.15
CA TYR A 54 6.67 -1.23 16.57
C TYR A 54 7.40 -2.54 16.83
N THR A 55 8.13 -2.59 17.95
CA THR A 55 8.81 -3.79 18.42
C THR A 55 8.54 -3.98 19.92
N ARG A 56 8.99 -5.10 20.48
CA ARG A 56 8.88 -5.34 21.93
C ARG A 56 9.67 -4.30 22.74
N GLU A 57 10.73 -3.76 22.13
CA GLU A 57 11.61 -2.75 22.69
C GLU A 57 11.03 -1.32 22.56
N ASN A 58 10.02 -1.09 21.71
CA ASN A 58 9.37 0.23 21.54
C ASN A 58 7.85 0.12 21.29
N ARG A 59 7.10 -0.46 22.26
CA ARG A 59 5.65 -0.71 22.13
C ARG A 59 4.77 0.56 22.13
N VAL A 60 5.27 1.67 22.69
CA VAL A 60 4.49 2.90 22.86
C VAL A 60 4.68 3.84 21.68
N LYS A 61 5.94 4.07 21.26
CA LYS A 61 6.32 5.02 20.21
C LYS A 61 6.93 4.29 19.02
N TYR A 62 6.34 4.48 17.85
CA TYR A 62 6.85 3.91 16.61
C TYR A 62 8.18 4.53 16.20
N GLN A 63 8.91 3.80 15.37
CA GLN A 63 10.05 4.29 14.64
C GLN A 63 9.68 4.44 13.15
N VAL A 64 9.79 5.64 12.58
CA VAL A 64 9.47 5.90 11.16
C VAL A 64 10.55 5.32 10.26
N ARG A 65 10.13 4.60 9.21
CA ARG A 65 11.02 4.00 8.23
C ARG A 65 10.61 4.38 6.82
N LYS A 66 11.60 4.67 5.98
CA LYS A 66 11.40 4.94 4.55
C LYS A 66 11.93 3.76 3.76
N SER A 67 11.11 3.22 2.85
CA SER A 67 11.53 2.10 1.99
C SER A 67 12.71 2.45 1.09
N THR A 68 12.97 3.74 0.87
CA THR A 68 14.06 4.27 0.04
C THR A 68 15.41 4.24 0.75
N ASN A 69 15.46 4.06 2.08
CA ASN A 69 16.69 4.15 2.84
C ASN A 69 16.87 2.92 3.76
N PRO A 70 17.55 1.85 3.27
CA PRO A 70 17.82 0.65 4.05
C PRO A 70 18.60 0.88 5.35
N SER A 71 19.40 1.96 5.45
CA SER A 71 20.13 2.27 6.68
C SER A 71 19.18 2.59 7.84
N THR A 72 17.99 3.12 7.55
CA THR A 72 16.96 3.39 8.57
C THR A 72 16.43 2.11 9.22
N ILE A 73 16.47 0.97 8.53
CA ILE A 73 16.10 -0.34 9.07
C ILE A 73 17.22 -0.85 9.98
N LYS A 74 18.48 -0.74 9.55
CA LYS A 74 19.66 -1.15 10.36
C LYS A 74 19.79 -0.36 11.67
N ALA A 75 19.46 0.94 11.64
CA ALA A 75 19.47 1.80 12.82
C ALA A 75 18.21 1.69 13.70
N SER A 76 17.35 0.69 13.46
CA SER A 76 16.08 0.50 14.16
C SER A 76 16.14 -0.70 15.10
N ASN A 77 15.07 -0.91 15.87
CA ASN A 77 14.91 -2.12 16.68
C ASN A 77 14.50 -3.36 15.85
N PHE A 78 14.51 -3.26 14.51
CA PHE A 78 14.20 -4.37 13.62
C PHE A 78 15.18 -5.52 13.83
N ARG A 79 14.62 -6.73 13.85
CA ARG A 79 15.36 -7.96 14.12
C ARG A 79 14.96 -9.02 13.09
N ALA A 80 15.91 -9.37 12.22
CA ALA A 80 15.70 -10.31 11.12
C ALA A 80 15.41 -11.74 11.60
N ASP A 81 15.81 -12.07 12.84
CA ASP A 81 15.54 -13.35 13.50
C ASP A 81 14.14 -13.45 14.12
N ARG A 82 13.32 -12.39 14.01
CA ARG A 82 11.94 -12.35 14.52
C ARG A 82 10.93 -12.28 13.39
N LYS A 83 9.75 -12.88 13.60
CA LYS A 83 8.62 -12.76 12.67
C LYS A 83 8.22 -11.29 12.51
N THR A 84 8.16 -10.83 11.27
CA THR A 84 7.67 -9.48 10.91
C THR A 84 6.23 -9.59 10.42
N ARG A 85 5.33 -8.74 10.95
CA ARG A 85 3.92 -8.68 10.55
C ARG A 85 3.61 -7.27 10.06
N PHE A 86 3.00 -7.16 8.89
CA PHE A 86 2.52 -5.88 8.35
C PHE A 86 1.03 -5.75 8.64
N ILE A 87 0.61 -4.57 9.10
CA ILE A 87 -0.80 -4.20 9.25
C ILE A 87 -1.02 -3.04 8.27
N ILE A 88 -1.88 -3.26 7.29
CA ILE A 88 -2.19 -2.30 6.23
C ILE A 88 -3.66 -1.97 6.34
N HIS A 89 -3.98 -0.70 6.58
CA HIS A 89 -5.36 -0.25 6.66
C HIS A 89 -5.93 0.02 5.27
N GLY A 90 -7.26 -0.09 5.15
CA GLY A 90 -8.01 0.34 3.97
C GLY A 90 -8.66 1.70 4.23
N HIS A 91 -9.98 1.75 4.04
CA HIS A 91 -10.79 2.89 4.46
C HIS A 91 -10.71 3.08 5.97
N LEU A 92 -10.51 4.33 6.41
CA LEU A 92 -10.52 4.72 7.81
C LEU A 92 -11.73 5.63 8.02
N ALA A 93 -12.62 5.27 8.94
CA ALA A 93 -13.75 6.09 9.32
C ALA A 93 -13.34 6.96 10.51
N GLY A 94 -12.83 8.17 10.24
CA GLY A 94 -12.49 9.13 11.30
C GLY A 94 -11.23 8.78 12.09
N ALA A 95 -11.29 8.84 13.42
CA ALA A 95 -10.13 8.73 14.33
C ALA A 95 -9.63 7.28 14.54
N ASP A 96 -9.67 6.43 13.53
CA ASP A 96 -9.41 4.98 13.56
C ASP A 96 -7.93 4.57 13.74
N LEU A 97 -7.06 5.46 14.22
CA LEU A 97 -5.66 5.11 14.52
C LEU A 97 -5.46 4.18 15.74
N PRO A 98 -6.31 4.18 16.78
CA PRO A 98 -6.10 3.35 17.97
C PRO A 98 -6.08 1.84 17.70
N TRP A 99 -6.92 1.32 16.80
CA TRP A 99 -7.01 -0.13 16.55
C TRP A 99 -5.74 -0.69 15.92
N ILE A 100 -5.09 0.07 15.02
CA ILE A 100 -3.85 -0.36 14.38
C ILE A 100 -2.75 -0.53 15.44
N THR A 101 -2.67 0.42 16.37
CA THR A 101 -1.67 0.37 17.43
C THR A 101 -2.00 -0.66 18.51
N SER A 102 -3.29 -0.96 18.76
CA SER A 102 -3.69 -1.95 19.75
C SER A 102 -3.27 -3.36 19.32
N ILE A 103 -3.40 -3.72 18.04
CA ILE A 103 -2.92 -5.01 17.51
C ILE A 103 -1.41 -5.17 17.73
N CYS A 104 -0.62 -4.10 17.59
CA CYS A 104 0.83 -4.15 17.85
C CYS A 104 1.18 -4.30 19.33
N ARG A 105 0.31 -3.83 20.23
CA ARG A 105 0.55 -3.80 21.69
C ARG A 105 0.08 -5.08 22.38
N VAL A 106 -1.06 -5.59 21.98
CA VAL A 106 -1.58 -6.85 22.49
C VAL A 106 -0.80 -7.95 21.77
N GLY A 107 0.23 -8.48 22.43
CA GLY A 107 1.03 -9.60 21.92
C GLY A 107 0.25 -10.92 21.80
N THR A 108 -1.06 -10.86 21.57
CA THR A 108 -1.91 -12.03 21.37
C THR A 108 -1.85 -12.44 19.91
N ALA A 109 -1.51 -13.71 19.73
CA ALA A 109 -1.78 -14.44 18.51
C ALA A 109 -3.19 -14.10 18.01
N ILE A 110 -3.27 -13.45 16.85
CA ILE A 110 -4.40 -13.69 15.96
C ILE A 110 -4.12 -15.11 15.44
N ALA A 111 -4.77 -16.07 16.08
CA ALA A 111 -5.01 -17.40 15.53
C ALA A 111 -6.15 -17.29 14.52
#